data_AF-A0AAW8TSM2-F1
#
_entry.id   AF-A0AAW8TSM2-F1
#
_cell.length_a   1.000
_cell.length_b   1.000
_cell.length_c   1.000
_cell.angle_alpha   90.00
_cell.angle_beta   90.00
_cell.angle_gamma   90.00
#
_symmetry.space_group_name_H-M   'P 1'
#
loop_
_entity.id
_entity.type
_entity.pdbx_description
1 polymer ?
#
loop_
_entity_poly.entity_id
_entity_poly.type
_entity_poly.pdbx_seq_one_letter_code
_entity_poly.pdbx_strand_id
1 'polypeptide(L)'
;MRYKDIKTGAIIVTASVLGGDWVADDGVENTIKEPSEIEKEPDVADDGLAENTETEPSEIENEPDVAEEVVDEEENLDELTVPELKARLDEMGVTYPTKAKKQDLIDILSQF
;
A
#
# COMPACT_ATOMS: atom_id res chain seq x y z
N MET A 1 14.27 -19.99 8.30
CA MET A 1 13.24 -19.00 7.90
C MET A 1 13.94 -17.90 7.11
N ARG A 2 13.29 -17.36 6.09
CA ARG A 2 13.80 -16.23 5.30
C ARG A 2 12.90 -15.02 5.52
N TYR A 3 13.49 -13.82 5.57
CA TYR A 3 12.81 -12.60 5.97
C TYR A 3 13.22 -11.45 5.05
N LYS A 4 12.25 -10.58 4.74
CA LYS A 4 12.44 -9.35 3.97
C LYS A 4 12.17 -8.14 4.86
N ASP A 5 13.11 -7.22 4.91
CA ASP A 5 12.94 -5.94 5.60
C ASP A 5 12.02 -5.01 4.79
N ILE A 6 10.99 -4.46 5.43
CA ILE A 6 9.96 -3.65 4.75
C ILE A 6 10.44 -2.23 4.36
N LYS A 7 11.57 -1.76 4.89
CA LYS A 7 12.10 -0.40 4.68
C LYS A 7 13.15 -0.32 3.58
N THR A 8 13.87 -1.42 3.35
CA THR A 8 15.04 -1.52 2.44
C THR A 8 14.90 -2.63 1.42
N GLY A 9 13.96 -3.57 1.60
CA GLY A 9 13.82 -4.76 0.76
C GLY A 9 14.92 -5.81 0.94
N ALA A 10 15.84 -5.64 1.90
CA ALA A 10 16.92 -6.57 2.16
C ALA A 10 16.39 -7.94 2.63
N ILE A 11 16.94 -9.02 2.08
CA ILE A 11 16.54 -10.40 2.38
C ILE A 11 17.63 -11.09 3.21
N ILE A 12 17.25 -11.73 4.31
CA ILE A 12 18.14 -12.51 5.18
C ILE A 12 17.56 -13.89 5.49
N VAL A 13 18.43 -14.85 5.81
CA VAL A 13 18.04 -16.21 6.22
C VAL A 13 18.58 -16.49 7.62
N THR A 14 17.69 -16.92 8.52
CA THR A 14 18.01 -17.18 9.94
C THR A 14 17.23 -18.38 10.48
N ALA A 15 17.71 -18.95 11.58
CA ALA A 15 17.03 -20.02 12.33
C ALA A 15 16.02 -19.47 13.36
N SER A 16 16.09 -18.18 13.70
CA SER A 16 15.19 -17.53 14.65
C SER A 16 13.98 -16.90 13.96
N VAL A 17 12.86 -16.80 14.69
CA VAL A 17 11.73 -15.96 14.29
C VAL A 17 12.13 -14.49 14.46
N LEU A 18 11.85 -13.66 13.46
CA LEU A 18 12.02 -12.20 13.51
C LEU A 18 10.65 -11.50 13.58
N GLY A 19 10.67 -10.25 14.01
CA GLY A 19 9.49 -9.38 14.11
C GLY A 19 9.89 -7.90 14.12
N GLY A 20 8.90 -7.00 14.12
CA GLY A 20 9.12 -5.60 13.78
C GLY A 20 9.16 -5.42 12.26
N ASP A 21 10.21 -4.80 11.73
CA ASP A 21 10.34 -4.46 10.30
C ASP A 21 10.55 -5.66 9.34
N TRP A 22 10.59 -6.89 9.87
CA TRP A 22 10.92 -8.10 9.11
C TRP A 22 9.67 -8.94 8.82
N VAL A 23 9.21 -8.91 7.57
CA VAL A 23 8.15 -9.79 7.06
C VAL A 23 8.74 -11.15 6.70
N ALA A 24 8.03 -12.24 7.03
CA ALA A 24 8.37 -13.57 6.56
C ALA A 24 8.20 -13.61 5.03
N ASP A 25 9.30 -13.90 4.34
CA ASP A 25 9.36 -14.03 2.89
C ASP A 25 9.29 -15.54 2.57
N ASP A 26 8.44 -15.96 1.63
CA ASP A 26 7.98 -17.37 1.63
C ASP A 26 8.65 -18.23 0.54
N GLY A 27 8.10 -18.20 -0.68
CA GLY A 27 8.64 -18.92 -1.85
C GLY A 27 9.21 -18.00 -2.94
N VAL A 28 8.52 -16.90 -3.24
CA VAL A 28 8.55 -16.28 -4.57
C VAL A 28 9.89 -15.62 -4.93
N GLU A 29 10.36 -15.88 -6.15
CA GLU A 29 11.65 -15.41 -6.68
C GLU A 29 11.51 -14.00 -7.28
N ASN A 30 11.54 -12.97 -6.45
CA ASN A 30 11.71 -11.61 -6.94
C ASN A 30 13.19 -11.35 -7.31
N THR A 31 13.57 -11.90 -8.48
CA THR A 31 14.88 -11.74 -9.12
C THR A 31 15.33 -10.27 -9.10
N ILE A 32 16.60 -10.07 -8.73
CA ILE A 32 17.28 -8.76 -8.77
C ILE A 32 17.28 -8.28 -10.23
N LYS A 33 16.64 -7.15 -10.51
CA LYS A 33 16.84 -6.42 -11.77
C LYS A 33 17.59 -5.12 -11.49
N GLU A 34 18.85 -5.11 -11.90
CA GLU A 34 19.63 -3.90 -12.10
C GLU A 34 18.97 -3.03 -13.19
N PRO A 35 18.97 -1.68 -13.05
CA PRO A 35 18.25 -0.79 -13.97
C PRO A 35 19.03 -0.52 -15.27
N SER A 36 19.08 -1.51 -16.17
CA SER A 36 19.63 -1.43 -17.54
C SER A 36 19.17 -2.64 -18.36
N GLU A 37 18.83 -2.58 -19.65
CA GLU A 37 18.83 -1.48 -20.64
C GLU A 37 17.69 -1.69 -21.67
N ILE A 38 17.46 -0.68 -22.51
CA ILE A 38 16.54 -0.55 -23.66
C ILE A 38 16.90 -1.61 -24.78
N GLU A 39 16.09 -2.07 -25.75
CA GLU A 39 14.85 -1.61 -26.41
C GLU A 39 14.02 -2.79 -27.04
N LYS A 40 12.80 -2.45 -27.54
CA LYS A 40 12.03 -3.03 -28.68
C LYS A 40 11.06 -4.22 -28.51
N GLU A 41 9.81 -3.88 -28.84
CA GLU A 41 8.64 -4.68 -29.28
C GLU A 41 8.91 -5.42 -30.63
N PRO A 42 8.07 -6.38 -31.12
CA PRO A 42 6.61 -6.54 -30.92
C PRO A 42 6.21 -8.00 -30.49
N ASP A 43 5.00 -8.59 -30.66
CA ASP A 43 3.89 -8.34 -31.60
C ASP A 43 2.50 -8.89 -31.15
N VAL A 44 1.54 -8.76 -32.07
CA VAL A 44 0.06 -8.90 -32.08
C VAL A 44 -0.56 -10.32 -31.90
N ALA A 45 -1.87 -10.34 -31.54
CA ALA A 45 -2.91 -11.39 -31.70
C ALA A 45 -2.96 -12.57 -30.69
N ASP A 46 -4.11 -13.20 -30.38
CA ASP A 46 -5.56 -12.88 -30.51
C ASP A 46 -6.41 -13.94 -29.74
N ASP A 47 -7.69 -13.66 -29.44
CA ASP A 47 -8.80 -14.57 -29.02
C ASP A 47 -8.63 -15.45 -27.73
N GLY A 48 -9.61 -15.65 -26.84
CA GLY A 48 -10.99 -15.16 -26.73
C GLY A 48 -11.75 -15.81 -25.53
N LEU A 49 -12.93 -15.28 -25.18
CA LEU A 49 -14.11 -15.81 -24.39
C LEU A 49 -13.96 -16.98 -23.37
N ALA A 50 -14.71 -17.08 -22.25
CA ALA A 50 -15.94 -16.47 -21.70
C ALA A 50 -15.90 -16.58 -20.13
N GLU A 51 -16.62 -15.86 -19.25
CA GLU A 51 -18.09 -15.68 -19.08
C GLU A 51 -18.83 -17.05 -18.89
N ASN A 52 -19.76 -17.30 -17.93
CA ASN A 52 -20.60 -16.52 -16.98
C ASN A 52 -20.73 -17.26 -15.60
N THR A 53 -21.40 -16.83 -14.50
CA THR A 53 -21.73 -15.56 -13.79
C THR A 53 -22.28 -15.90 -12.37
N GLU A 54 -22.37 -14.91 -11.46
CA GLU A 54 -23.44 -14.67 -10.44
C GLU A 54 -23.79 -15.72 -9.33
N THR A 55 -23.67 -15.30 -8.05
CA THR A 55 -24.75 -15.34 -7.01
C THR A 55 -24.27 -14.60 -5.74
N GLU A 56 -24.74 -13.36 -5.54
CA GLU A 56 -25.12 -12.83 -4.22
C GLU A 56 -26.59 -13.21 -3.98
N PRO A 57 -27.07 -13.45 -2.73
CA PRO A 57 -27.04 -12.51 -1.59
C PRO A 57 -26.57 -13.20 -0.26
N SER A 58 -26.54 -12.58 0.93
CA SER A 58 -27.30 -11.41 1.40
C SER A 58 -26.61 -10.63 2.54
N GLU A 59 -26.88 -9.32 2.58
CA GLU A 59 -27.54 -8.64 3.72
C GLU A 59 -27.06 -9.00 5.13
N ILE A 60 -26.10 -8.22 5.66
CA ILE A 60 -26.04 -7.90 7.09
C ILE A 60 -26.03 -6.37 7.24
N GLU A 61 -27.23 -5.83 7.08
CA GLU A 61 -27.70 -4.55 7.65
C GLU A 61 -27.04 -4.20 8.99
N ASN A 62 -26.14 -3.19 9.01
CA ASN A 62 -25.66 -2.50 10.22
C ASN A 62 -25.25 -1.04 9.90
N GLU A 63 -26.16 -0.32 9.23
CA GLU A 63 -26.33 1.12 9.42
C GLU A 63 -27.65 1.31 10.19
N PRO A 64 -27.79 2.29 11.11
CA PRO A 64 -27.10 3.58 11.08
C PRO A 64 -26.38 4.00 12.38
N ASP A 65 -25.14 4.42 12.22
CA ASP A 65 -24.49 5.50 12.98
C ASP A 65 -23.33 5.92 12.05
N VAL A 66 -23.45 6.93 11.17
CA VAL A 66 -23.74 8.35 11.46
C VAL A 66 -22.88 8.90 12.61
N ALA A 67 -21.69 8.30 12.76
CA ALA A 67 -20.49 9.11 12.69
C ALA A 67 -19.92 8.97 11.25
N GLU A 68 -20.06 9.87 10.26
CA GLU A 68 -20.38 11.31 10.24
C GLU A 68 -20.06 12.12 11.50
N GLU A 69 -19.05 11.65 12.23
CA GLU A 69 -18.09 12.56 12.79
C GLU A 69 -17.35 13.05 11.54
N VAL A 70 -17.86 14.17 11.00
CA VAL A 70 -16.98 15.19 10.44
C VAL A 70 -16.09 15.67 11.59
N VAL A 71 -15.16 14.79 11.98
CA VAL A 71 -13.91 15.19 12.62
C VAL A 71 -13.38 16.25 11.69
N ASP A 72 -13.19 17.46 12.17
CA ASP A 72 -12.46 18.49 11.47
C ASP A 72 -11.07 17.89 11.17
N GLU A 73 -10.90 17.30 9.98
CA GLU A 73 -9.79 16.39 9.69
C GLU A 73 -8.46 17.13 9.94
N GLU A 74 -8.44 18.40 9.56
CA GLU A 74 -7.40 19.41 9.80
C GLU A 74 -6.95 19.50 11.28
N GLU A 75 -7.85 19.48 12.27
CA GLU A 75 -7.46 19.53 13.70
C GLU A 75 -6.88 18.19 14.20
N ASN A 76 -7.24 17.06 13.57
CA ASN A 76 -6.79 15.73 13.99
C ASN A 76 -5.53 15.23 13.26
N LEU A 77 -5.11 15.88 12.16
CA LEU A 77 -3.85 15.55 11.46
C LEU A 77 -2.63 15.61 12.41
N ASP A 78 -2.64 16.53 13.38
CA ASP A 78 -1.58 16.65 14.40
C ASP A 78 -1.66 15.60 15.52
N GLU A 79 -2.71 14.77 15.59
CA GLU A 79 -2.74 13.55 16.40
C GLU A 79 -2.26 12.32 15.59
N LEU A 80 -2.76 12.12 14.37
CA LEU A 80 -2.44 10.99 13.47
C LEU A 80 -0.93 10.70 13.35
N THR A 81 -0.54 9.43 13.34
CA THR A 81 0.88 9.05 13.21
C THR A 81 1.38 9.14 11.76
N VAL A 82 2.70 9.25 11.58
CA VAL A 82 3.35 9.33 10.25
C VAL A 82 2.90 8.24 9.26
N PRO A 83 2.72 6.95 9.61
CA PRO A 83 2.19 5.96 8.67
C PRO A 83 0.71 6.18 8.31
N GLU A 84 -0.13 6.74 9.19
CA GLU A 84 -1.54 7.03 8.91
C GLU A 84 -1.67 8.23 7.96
N LEU A 85 -0.92 9.31 8.22
CA LEU A 85 -0.81 10.46 7.32
C LEU A 85 -0.33 10.04 5.92
N LYS A 86 0.60 9.09 5.84
CA LYS A 86 1.04 8.50 4.57
C LYS A 86 -0.03 7.65 3.91
N ALA A 87 -0.73 6.79 4.66
CA ALA A 87 -1.83 6.00 4.13
C ALA A 87 -2.94 6.89 3.53
N ARG A 88 -3.27 8.01 4.17
CA ARG A 88 -4.25 9.01 3.67
C ARG A 88 -3.77 9.68 2.37
N LEU A 89 -2.47 9.97 2.25
CA LEU A 89 -1.87 10.51 1.02
C LEU A 89 -1.81 9.46 -0.10
N ASP A 90 -1.42 8.22 0.19
CA ASP A 90 -1.43 7.10 -0.76
C ASP A 90 -2.85 6.75 -1.24
N GLU A 91 -3.86 6.82 -0.35
CA GLU A 91 -5.29 6.69 -0.65
C GLU A 91 -5.78 7.75 -1.64
N MET A 92 -5.35 9.01 -1.47
CA MET A 92 -5.60 10.09 -2.43
C MET A 92 -4.66 10.10 -3.65
N GLY A 93 -3.71 9.17 -3.75
CA GLY A 93 -2.72 9.10 -4.83
C GLY A 93 -1.68 10.23 -4.83
N VAL A 94 -1.51 10.94 -3.71
CA VAL A 94 -0.67 12.13 -3.57
C VAL A 94 0.77 11.74 -3.24
N THR A 95 1.71 12.03 -4.14
CA THR A 95 3.12 11.71 -3.94
C THR A 95 3.81 12.65 -2.95
N TYR A 96 4.26 12.12 -1.81
CA TYR A 96 5.00 12.87 -0.79
C TYR A 96 6.51 12.54 -0.75
N PRO A 97 7.37 13.44 -0.24
CA PRO A 97 8.78 13.14 -0.06
C PRO A 97 8.99 11.98 0.93
N THR A 98 9.81 10.97 0.58
CA THR A 98 10.05 9.81 1.47
C THR A 98 10.65 10.18 2.83
N LYS A 99 11.33 11.35 2.90
CA LYS A 99 11.93 11.96 4.10
C LYS A 99 11.14 13.17 4.66
N ALA A 100 9.89 13.36 4.23
CA ALA A 100 8.96 14.31 4.83
C ALA A 100 8.81 14.04 6.34
N LYS A 101 8.72 15.11 7.14
CA LYS A 101 8.38 15.01 8.57
C LYS A 101 6.86 14.89 8.72
N LYS A 102 6.38 14.69 9.95
CA LYS A 102 4.95 14.76 10.27
C LYS A 102 4.32 16.05 9.71
N GLN A 103 4.84 17.23 10.04
CA GLN A 103 4.28 18.49 9.53
C GLN A 103 4.29 18.62 8.00
N ASP A 104 5.31 18.13 7.29
CA ASP A 104 5.33 18.18 5.82
C ASP A 104 4.19 17.31 5.22
N LEU A 105 3.81 16.21 5.88
CA LEU A 105 2.70 15.34 5.46
C LEU A 105 1.33 15.94 5.82
N ILE A 106 1.24 16.61 6.98
CA ILE A 106 0.05 17.36 7.43
C ILE A 106 -0.23 18.54 6.51
N ASP A 107 0.80 19.33 6.18
CA ASP A 107 0.70 20.49 5.30
C ASP A 107 0.21 20.08 3.89
N ILE A 108 0.69 18.95 3.36
CA ILE A 108 0.19 18.39 2.10
C ILE A 108 -1.28 17.91 2.23
N LEU A 109 -1.68 17.29 3.35
CA LEU A 109 -3.07 16.87 3.55
C LEU A 109 -4.04 18.06 3.69
N SER A 110 -3.63 19.14 4.35
CA SER A 110 -4.39 20.40 4.52
C SER A 110 -4.49 21.25 3.23
N GLN A 111 -3.91 20.80 2.12
CA GLN A 111 -4.01 21.47 0.80
C GLN A 111 -5.16 20.96 -0.10
N PHE A 112 -5.98 20.00 0.36
CA PHE A 112 -7.06 19.35 -0.40
C PHE A 112 -8.46 19.70 0.14
#